data_AF-A0A7S3KIX1-F1
#
_entry.id   AF-A0A7S3KIX1-F1
#
_cell.length_a   1.000
_cell.length_b   1.000
_cell.length_c   1.000
_cell.angle_alpha   90.00
_cell.angle_beta   90.00
_cell.angle_gamma   90.00
#
_symmetry.space_group_name_H-M   'P 1'
#
loop_
_entity.id
_entity.type
_entity.pdbx_description
1 polymer ?
#
loop_
_entity_poly.entity_id
_entity_poly.type
_entity_poly.pdbx_seq_one_letter_code
_entity_poly.pdbx_strand_id
1 'polypeptide(L)'
;LQDVEAYTLYELEPLTGKKHQLRKHLSSVMETPILGDSLYGYSNLHTRGLFQKVMKYSRDFERQMLRQSIFLHSKEIKVPLQAGKNREIKTSNKLIKRDKLEYVSVSAPNPPEKFDKVLEALGLYQ
;
A
#
# COMPACT_ATOMS: atom_id res chain seq x y z
N LEU A 1 28.26 -9.31 -4.75
CA LEU A 1 27.25 -8.25 -4.93
C LEU A 1 26.07 -8.66 -4.07
N GLN A 2 25.76 -7.88 -3.03
CA GLN A 2 24.59 -8.15 -2.17
C GLN A 2 23.34 -8.26 -3.06
N ASP A 3 22.51 -9.28 -2.82
CA ASP A 3 21.19 -9.38 -3.43
C ASP A 3 20.39 -8.14 -3.01
N VAL A 4 20.32 -7.15 -3.91
CA VAL A 4 19.53 -5.94 -3.67
C VAL A 4 18.08 -6.37 -3.81
N GLU A 5 17.34 -6.34 -2.71
CA GLU A 5 15.90 -6.61 -2.73
C GLU A 5 15.23 -5.63 -3.70
N ALA A 6 14.64 -6.20 -4.74
CA ALA A 6 14.02 -5.51 -5.85
C ALA A 6 12.71 -4.78 -5.47
N TYR A 7 12.05 -5.26 -4.41
CA TYR A 7 10.72 -4.85 -3.99
C TYR A 7 10.65 -4.81 -2.47
N THR A 8 9.76 -3.96 -1.97
CA THR A 8 9.47 -3.85 -0.54
C THR A 8 7.97 -3.66 -0.35
N LEU A 9 7.42 -4.28 0.69
CA LEU A 9 6.06 -4.03 1.15
C LEU A 9 6.08 -2.91 2.19
N TYR A 10 5.43 -1.78 1.89
CA TYR A 10 5.32 -0.65 2.81
C TYR A 10 3.96 -0.64 3.51
N GLU A 11 3.98 -0.41 4.82
CA GLU A 11 2.81 0.04 5.58
C GLU A 11 2.95 1.55 5.84
N LEU A 12 1.95 2.34 5.44
CA LEU A 12 2.03 3.81 5.41
C LEU A 12 0.81 4.43 6.08
N GLU A 13 1.06 5.41 6.96
CA GLU A 13 0.02 6.20 7.63
C GLU A 13 0.10 7.67 7.16
N PRO A 14 -0.72 8.08 6.17
CA PRO A 14 -0.70 9.47 5.70
C PRO A 14 -1.30 10.42 6.75
N LEU A 15 -0.49 11.37 7.24
CA LEU A 15 -0.96 12.40 8.19
C LEU A 15 -1.88 13.45 7.56
N THR A 16 -1.92 13.54 6.23
CA THR A 16 -2.78 14.46 5.49
C THR A 16 -3.44 13.76 4.30
N GLY A 17 -4.48 14.37 3.72
CA GLY A 17 -5.20 13.81 2.57
C GLY A 17 -4.85 14.45 1.23
N LYS A 18 -3.59 14.83 0.97
CA LYS A 18 -3.24 15.54 -0.27
C LYS A 18 -3.34 14.60 -1.49
N LYS A 19 -3.73 15.14 -2.64
CA LYS A 19 -3.89 14.36 -3.88
C LYS A 19 -2.60 13.62 -4.23
N HIS A 20 -2.68 12.30 -4.37
CA HIS A 20 -1.57 11.41 -4.71
C HIS A 20 -0.36 11.48 -3.75
N GLN A 21 -0.56 11.90 -2.50
CA GLN A 21 0.54 12.15 -1.55
C GLN A 21 1.53 10.99 -1.45
N LEU A 22 1.05 9.79 -1.12
CA LEU A 22 1.91 8.61 -0.96
C LEU A 22 2.65 8.26 -2.26
N ARG A 23 1.95 8.31 -3.39
CA ARG A 23 2.51 8.02 -4.72
C ARG A 23 3.69 8.94 -5.06
N LYS A 24 3.53 10.25 -4.83
CA LYS A 24 4.57 11.25 -5.10
C LYS A 24 5.72 11.16 -4.10
N HIS A 25 5.44 10.95 -2.82
CA HIS A 25 6.47 10.79 -1.79
C HIS A 25 7.36 9.57 -2.11
N LEU A 26 6.75 8.42 -2.40
CA LEU A 26 7.48 7.20 -2.73
C LEU A 26 8.31 7.34 -4.01
N SER A 27 7.77 7.96 -5.06
CA SER A 27 8.49 8.14 -6.33
C SER A 27 9.60 9.19 -6.25
N SER A 28 9.32 10.39 -5.71
CA SER A 28 10.21 11.54 -5.83
C SER A 28 11.12 11.77 -4.63
N VAL A 29 10.75 11.27 -3.44
CA VAL A 29 11.53 11.48 -2.21
C VAL A 29 12.30 10.21 -1.86
N MET A 30 11.65 9.06 -1.94
CA MET A 30 12.26 7.76 -1.57
C MET A 30 12.88 7.03 -2.76
N GLU A 31 12.65 7.48 -3.99
CA GLU A 31 13.09 6.82 -5.23
C GLU A 31 12.62 5.35 -5.37
N THR A 32 11.57 4.98 -4.64
CA THR A 32 10.93 3.65 -4.63
C THR A 32 9.49 3.77 -5.10
N PRO A 33 9.21 4.00 -6.40
CA PRO A 33 7.84 4.20 -6.88
C PRO A 33 6.95 2.97 -6.66
N ILE A 34 5.65 3.21 -6.49
CA ILE A 34 4.67 2.13 -6.31
C ILE A 34 4.57 1.28 -7.59
N LEU A 35 4.56 -0.04 -7.41
CA LEU A 35 4.32 -1.01 -8.46
C LEU A 35 2.98 -0.73 -9.18
N GLY A 36 3.01 -0.64 -10.52
CA GLY A 36 1.82 -0.31 -11.33
C GLY A 36 1.42 1.16 -11.36
N ASP A 37 2.21 2.08 -10.77
CA ASP A 37 1.96 3.52 -10.89
C ASP A 37 2.39 4.06 -12.26
N SER A 38 1.43 4.14 -13.19
CA SER A 38 1.67 4.63 -14.55
C SER A 38 2.11 6.10 -14.63
N LEU A 39 1.78 6.92 -13.61
CA LEU A 39 1.99 8.35 -13.63
C LEU A 39 3.34 8.76 -13.00
N TYR A 40 3.66 8.20 -11.84
CA TYR A 40 4.88 8.56 -11.08
C TYR A 40 5.95 7.48 -11.13
N GLY A 41 5.63 6.24 -11.54
CA GLY A 41 6.59 5.13 -11.57
C GLY A 41 7.47 5.08 -12.81
N TYR A 42 6.96 5.57 -13.96
CA TYR A 42 7.65 5.49 -15.25
C TYR A 42 8.13 6.83 -15.82
N SER A 43 7.91 7.94 -15.10
CA SER A 43 8.28 9.28 -15.56
C SER A 43 9.79 9.50 -15.61
N ASN A 44 10.56 8.78 -14.80
CA ASN A 44 12.02 8.80 -14.87
C ASN A 44 12.49 7.65 -15.77
N LEU A 45 13.01 7.95 -16.97
CA LEU A 45 13.49 6.92 -17.91
C LEU A 45 14.55 5.98 -17.28
N HIS A 46 15.28 6.44 -16.27
CA HIS A 46 16.26 5.64 -15.53
C HIS A 46 15.62 4.52 -14.68
N THR A 47 14.46 4.76 -14.06
CA THR A 47 13.77 3.71 -13.29
C THR A 47 13.14 2.67 -14.21
N ARG A 48 12.68 3.03 -15.42
CA ARG A 48 12.16 2.05 -16.41
C ARG A 48 13.16 0.95 -16.78
N GLY A 49 14.44 1.32 -16.95
CA GLY A 49 15.51 0.39 -17.27
C GLY A 49 15.96 -0.43 -16.07
N LEU A 50 15.93 0.16 -14.86
CA LEU A 50 16.19 -0.54 -13.61
C LEU A 50 15.09 -1.56 -13.32
N PHE A 51 13.82 -1.16 -13.49
CA PHE A 51 12.63 -2.01 -13.31
C PHE A 51 12.69 -3.25 -14.20
N GLN A 52 12.96 -3.09 -15.50
CA GLN A 52 13.09 -4.22 -16.43
C GLN A 52 14.29 -5.14 -16.15
N LYS A 53 15.35 -4.63 -15.50
CA LYS A 53 16.54 -5.40 -15.13
C LYS A 53 16.43 -6.11 -13.78
N VAL A 54 15.61 -5.56 -12.88
CA VAL A 54 15.48 -5.99 -11.49
C VAL A 54 14.25 -6.89 -11.28
N MET A 55 13.21 -6.75 -12.12
CA MET A 55 12.08 -7.71 -12.15
C MET A 55 12.55 -9.08 -12.66
N LYS A 56 12.31 -10.12 -11.87
CA LYS A 56 12.52 -11.53 -12.28
C LYS A 56 11.47 -12.05 -13.28
N TYR A 57 10.49 -11.24 -13.67
CA TYR A 57 9.36 -11.63 -14.52
C TYR A 57 9.47 -11.05 -15.93
N SER A 58 8.85 -11.74 -16.91
CA SER A 58 8.86 -11.31 -18.31
C SER A 58 8.15 -9.96 -18.50
N ARG A 59 8.56 -9.21 -19.53
CA ARG A 59 7.91 -7.94 -19.93
C ARG A 59 6.41 -8.10 -20.22
N ASP A 60 5.99 -9.30 -20.62
CA ASP A 60 4.58 -9.62 -20.87
C ASP A 60 3.81 -9.83 -19.57
N PHE A 61 4.40 -10.48 -18.57
CA PHE A 61 3.83 -10.61 -17.23
C PHE A 61 3.69 -9.24 -16.55
N GLU A 62 4.71 -8.39 -16.67
CA GLU A 62 4.67 -6.99 -16.23
C GLU A 62 3.51 -6.23 -16.90
N ARG A 63 3.40 -6.32 -18.23
CA ARG A 63 2.32 -5.66 -18.98
C ARG A 63 0.94 -6.18 -18.62
N GLN A 64 0.79 -7.46 -18.32
CA GLN A 64 -0.51 -8.06 -18.00
C GLN A 64 -0.94 -7.71 -16.57
N MET A 65 -0.04 -7.74 -15.60
CA MET A 65 -0.33 -7.45 -14.19
C MET A 65 -0.42 -5.95 -13.88
N LEU A 66 0.43 -5.12 -14.51
CA LEU A 66 0.57 -3.69 -14.18
C LEU A 66 -0.28 -2.75 -15.03
N ARG A 67 -0.92 -3.24 -16.11
CA ARG A 67 -1.78 -2.41 -16.97
C ARG A 67 -3.05 -1.91 -16.32
N GLN A 68 -3.48 -2.47 -15.19
CA GLN A 68 -4.84 -2.25 -14.70
C GLN A 68 -4.98 -1.79 -13.25
N SER A 69 -3.92 -1.81 -12.42
CA SER A 69 -4.06 -1.36 -11.03
C SER A 69 -2.74 -0.99 -10.38
N ILE A 70 -2.75 0.12 -9.64
CA ILE A 70 -1.68 0.51 -8.73
C ILE A 70 -1.69 -0.41 -7.49
N PHE A 71 -0.51 -0.83 -7.03
CA PHE A 71 -0.35 -1.61 -5.79
C PHE A 71 -0.36 -0.70 -4.56
N LEU A 72 -1.50 -0.05 -4.34
CA LEU A 72 -1.77 0.74 -3.15
C LEU A 72 -3.12 0.31 -2.58
N HIS A 73 -3.11 -0.21 -1.35
CA HIS A 73 -4.30 -0.72 -0.66
C HIS A 73 -4.54 0.04 0.64
N SER A 74 -5.80 0.38 0.91
CA SER A 74 -6.21 0.98 2.18
C SER A 74 -6.51 -0.15 3.16
N LYS A 75 -5.49 -0.56 3.93
CA LYS A 75 -5.56 -1.72 4.83
C LYS A 75 -6.48 -1.50 6.03
N GLU A 76 -6.37 -0.35 6.69
CA GLU A 76 -7.07 -0.04 7.93
C GLU A 76 -7.42 1.44 7.96
N ILE A 77 -8.58 1.77 8.53
CA ILE A 77 -8.94 3.13 8.93
C ILE A 77 -9.42 3.12 10.38
N LYS A 78 -8.94 4.08 11.16
CA LYS A 78 -9.39 4.32 12.55
C LYS A 78 -10.36 5.48 12.54
N VAL A 79 -11.60 5.22 12.96
CA VAL A 79 -12.67 6.22 12.99
C VAL A 79 -13.01 6.53 14.45
N PRO A 80 -13.02 7.81 14.87
CA PRO A 80 -13.47 8.16 16.21
C PRO A 80 -14.96 7.84 16.37
N LEU A 81 -15.31 7.17 17.46
CA LEU A 81 -16.68 6.96 17.89
C LEU A 81 -17.26 8.31 18.32
N GLN A 82 -18.12 8.88 17.48
CA GLN A 82 -18.98 9.97 17.92
C GLN A 82 -20.11 9.36 18.75
N ALA A 83 -20.27 9.85 19.99
CA ALA A 83 -21.38 9.51 20.87
C ALA A 83 -22.70 10.10 20.29
N GLY A 84 -23.22 9.46 19.23
CA GLY A 84 -24.59 9.67 18.77
C GLY A 84 -25.54 8.91 19.71
N LYS A 85 -26.52 9.63 20.28
CA LYS A 85 -27.62 9.14 21.14
C LYS A 85 -27.82 7.61 21.13
N ASN A 86 -27.53 6.96 22.27
CA ASN A 86 -27.92 5.61 22.66
C ASN A 86 -27.93 4.54 21.55
N ARG A 87 -26.76 4.01 21.21
CA ARG A 87 -26.66 2.63 20.70
C ARG A 87 -25.55 1.92 21.45
N GLU A 88 -25.92 0.91 22.23
CA GLU A 88 -24.96 -0.03 22.82
C GLU A 88 -24.21 -0.74 21.69
N ILE A 89 -22.94 -0.38 21.49
CA ILE A 89 -22.06 -1.08 20.57
C ILE A 89 -21.27 -2.09 21.41
N LYS A 90 -21.72 -3.36 21.41
CA LYS A 90 -20.92 -4.47 21.95
C LYS A 90 -19.68 -4.64 21.07
N THR A 91 -18.52 -4.18 21.53
CA THR A 91 -17.23 -4.50 20.92
C THR A 91 -16.32 -5.20 21.93
N SER A 92 -15.67 -6.26 21.49
CA SER A 92 -14.96 -7.23 22.32
C SER A 92 -13.51 -6.86 22.66
N ASN A 93 -12.97 -5.70 22.24
CA ASN A 93 -11.54 -5.45 22.37
C ASN A 93 -11.18 -4.05 22.91
N LYS A 94 -10.34 -4.09 23.96
CA LYS A 94 -9.73 -3.04 24.80
C LYS A 94 -9.61 -1.62 24.21
N LEU A 95 -10.18 -0.65 24.93
CA LEU A 95 -9.98 0.80 24.75
C LEU A 95 -8.54 1.24 25.05
N ILE A 96 -7.97 2.09 24.19
CA ILE A 96 -6.73 2.84 24.45
C ILE A 96 -7.08 4.33 24.55
N LYS A 97 -6.87 4.94 25.72
CA LYS A 97 -7.16 6.37 25.98
C LYS A 97 -5.97 7.25 25.61
N ARG A 98 -6.07 7.99 24.50
CA ARG A 98 -5.48 9.32 24.33
C ARG A 98 -6.65 10.26 24.03
N ASP A 99 -6.91 11.21 24.93
CA ASP A 99 -8.01 12.19 24.85
C ASP A 99 -9.42 11.63 24.58
N LYS A 100 -9.89 10.71 25.45
CA LYS A 100 -11.30 10.20 25.57
C LYS A 100 -12.10 10.03 24.26
N LEU A 101 -11.46 9.81 23.13
CA LEU A 101 -12.10 9.37 21.91
C LEU A 101 -11.89 7.86 21.85
N GLU A 102 -12.98 7.11 21.96
CA GLU A 102 -12.96 5.71 21.58
C GLU A 102 -12.86 5.65 20.06
N TYR A 103 -12.11 4.69 19.52
CA TYR A 103 -11.96 4.52 18.08
C TYR A 103 -12.45 3.13 17.70
N VAL A 104 -13.09 3.03 16.54
CA VAL A 104 -13.31 1.76 15.86
C VAL A 104 -12.27 1.64 14.76
N SER A 105 -11.53 0.54 14.77
CA SER A 105 -10.73 0.15 13.61
C SER A 105 -11.60 -0.64 12.63
N VAL A 106 -11.52 -0.26 11.35
CA VAL A 106 -12.12 -0.97 10.23
C VAL A 106 -11.01 -1.39 9.29
N SER A 107 -10.85 -2.69 9.08
CA SER A 107 -9.82 -3.27 8.20
C SER A 107 -10.42 -3.84 6.92
N ALA A 108 -9.70 -3.72 5.81
CA ALA A 108 -10.02 -4.38 4.54
C ALA A 108 -9.02 -5.52 4.25
N PRO A 109 -9.47 -6.75 3.95
CA PRO A 109 -8.57 -7.81 3.50
C PRO A 109 -7.87 -7.40 2.20
N ASN A 110 -6.68 -7.94 1.97
CA ASN A 110 -5.97 -7.71 0.71
C ASN A 110 -6.80 -8.32 -0.44
N PRO A 111 -6.79 -7.71 -1.64
CA PRO A 111 -7.39 -8.35 -2.82
C PRO A 111 -6.65 -9.66 -3.17
N PRO A 112 -7.25 -10.84 -2.95
CA PRO A 112 -6.50 -12.11 -2.93
C PRO A 112 -5.93 -12.51 -4.29
N GLU A 113 -6.65 -12.24 -5.37
CA GLU A 113 -6.20 -12.59 -6.72
C GLU A 113 -5.09 -11.68 -7.27
N LYS A 114 -4.84 -10.54 -6.62
CA LYS A 114 -3.91 -9.52 -7.12
C LYS A 114 -2.78 -9.25 -6.14
N PHE A 115 -3.11 -8.86 -4.92
CA PHE A 115 -2.10 -8.52 -3.92
C PHE A 115 -1.43 -9.77 -3.39
N ASP A 116 -2.19 -10.73 -2.87
CA ASP A 116 -1.60 -11.89 -2.19
C ASP A 116 -0.77 -12.75 -3.16
N LYS A 117 -1.29 -13.01 -4.38
CA LYS A 117 -0.53 -13.70 -5.43
C LYS A 117 0.79 -13.01 -5.78
N VAL A 118 0.80 -11.67 -5.87
CA VAL A 118 2.02 -10.93 -6.21
C VAL A 118 2.97 -10.87 -5.03
N LEU A 119 2.47 -10.70 -3.80
CA LEU A 119 3.29 -10.73 -2.60
C LEU A 119 3.93 -12.11 -2.41
N GLU A 120 3.18 -13.19 -2.61
CA GLU A 120 3.69 -14.57 -2.57
C GLU A 120 4.76 -14.79 -3.66
N ALA A 121 4.48 -14.37 -4.90
CA ALA A 121 5.43 -14.50 -6.00
C ALA A 121 6.73 -13.72 -5.75
N LEU A 122 6.63 -12.55 -5.11
CA LEU A 122 7.77 -11.71 -4.73
C LEU A 122 8.49 -12.19 -3.45
N GLY A 123 7.97 -13.20 -2.75
CA GLY A 123 8.52 -13.64 -1.47
C GLY A 123 8.33 -12.62 -0.34
N LEU A 124 7.36 -11.73 -0.48
CA LEU A 124 7.03 -10.65 0.48
C LEU A 124 5.82 -10.98 1.36
N TYR A 125 5.20 -12.14 1.16
CA TYR A 125 4.09 -12.62 1.97
C TYR A 125 4.65 -13.37 3.19
N GLN A 126 4.29 -12.90 4.39
CA GLN A 126 4.67 -13.50 5.69
C GLN A 126 3.54 -14.32 6.27
#